data_AF-M6UBH8-F1
#
_entry.id   AF-M6UBH8-F1
#
_cell.length_a   1.000
_cell.length_b   1.000
_cell.length_c   1.000
_cell.angle_alpha   90.00
_cell.angle_beta   90.00
_cell.angle_gamma   90.00
#
_symmetry.space_group_name_H-M   'P 1'
#
loop_
_entity.id
_entity.type
_entity.pdbx_description
1 polymer ?
#
loop_
_entity_poly.entity_id
_entity_poly.type
_entity_poly.pdbx_seq_one_letter_code
_entity_poly.pdbx_strand_id
1 'polypeptide(L)'
;MDKKYSVVIPFVFYHGERTWTLGNSFQNRFVLSKNEEEVFKKYIPDFELELFDLSKVDLNRLESISLRVILGVVQKIWEGDTSFLNHLGEVFELLTGLKNESKRVEIFQKLF
;
A
#
# COMPACT_ATOMS: atom_id res chain seq x y z
N MET A 1 4.60 -35.10 -7.01
CA MET A 1 4.38 -33.87 -7.79
C MET A 1 5.27 -32.80 -7.21
N ASP A 2 6.18 -32.23 -8.01
CA ASP A 2 6.98 -31.10 -7.56
C ASP A 2 6.07 -29.91 -7.29
N LYS A 3 6.08 -29.45 -6.05
CA LYS A 3 5.26 -28.33 -5.61
C LYS A 3 5.89 -27.06 -6.18
N LYS A 4 5.21 -26.42 -7.14
CA LYS A 4 5.65 -25.12 -7.66
C LYS A 4 5.39 -24.06 -6.60
N TYR A 5 6.40 -23.24 -6.30
CA TYR A 5 6.26 -22.10 -5.42
C TYR A 5 5.41 -21.00 -6.07
N SER A 6 4.64 -20.29 -5.25
CA SER A 6 3.90 -19.10 -5.68
C SER A 6 4.85 -17.92 -5.87
N VAL A 7 4.58 -17.09 -6.87
CA VAL A 7 5.28 -15.81 -7.05
C VAL A 7 4.89 -14.86 -5.91
N VAL A 8 5.88 -14.15 -5.36
CA VAL A 8 5.68 -13.09 -4.37
C VAL A 8 5.92 -11.75 -5.05
N ILE A 9 4.95 -10.85 -4.96
CA ILE A 9 5.06 -9.48 -5.48
C ILE A 9 4.96 -8.54 -4.28
N PRO A 10 6.07 -7.90 -3.87
CA PRO A 10 6.06 -6.98 -2.74
C PRO A 10 5.62 -5.57 -3.17
N PHE A 11 4.63 -5.03 -2.45
CA PHE A 11 4.08 -3.69 -2.66
C PHE A 11 4.46 -2.77 -1.51
N VAL A 12 4.81 -1.52 -1.80
CA VAL A 12 5.05 -0.47 -0.81
C VAL A 12 4.16 0.73 -1.09
N PHE A 13 3.26 1.04 -0.17
CA PHE A 13 2.50 2.29 -0.17
C PHE A 13 3.23 3.28 0.71
N TYR A 14 3.88 4.27 0.09
CA TYR A 14 4.67 5.27 0.79
C TYR A 14 3.89 6.57 0.94
N HIS A 15 3.87 7.09 2.17
CA HIS A 15 3.31 8.41 2.46
C HIS A 15 4.10 9.07 3.58
N GLY A 16 5.22 9.69 3.21
CA GLY A 16 6.07 10.44 4.14
C GLY A 16 6.24 11.89 3.69
N GLU A 17 6.64 12.74 4.63
CA GLU A 17 6.99 14.14 4.37
C GLU A 17 8.21 14.26 3.44
N ARG A 18 9.13 13.29 3.52
CA ARG A 18 10.35 13.25 2.70
C ARG A 18 10.12 12.51 1.39
N THR A 19 10.91 12.82 0.38
CA THR A 19 10.92 12.03 -0.85
C THR A 19 11.55 10.66 -0.59
N TRP A 20 10.96 9.61 -1.18
CA TRP A 20 11.55 8.28 -1.17
C TRP A 20 12.86 8.22 -1.97
N THR A 21 13.95 7.79 -1.34
CA THR A 21 15.29 7.74 -1.96
C THR A 21 15.93 6.34 -1.99
N LEU A 22 15.26 5.35 -1.41
CA LEU A 22 15.84 4.01 -1.20
C LEU A 22 15.71 3.08 -2.43
N GLY A 23 15.15 3.59 -3.54
CA GLY A 23 14.95 2.83 -4.78
C GLY A 23 13.91 1.71 -4.67
N ASN A 24 13.95 0.77 -5.61
CA ASN A 24 12.96 -0.31 -5.72
C ASN A 24 13.51 -1.70 -5.35
N SER A 25 14.80 -1.86 -5.03
CA SER A 25 15.28 -3.16 -4.56
C SER A 25 14.89 -3.39 -3.10
N PHE A 26 14.39 -4.59 -2.77
CA PHE A 26 14.17 -4.99 -1.38
C PHE A 26 15.48 -5.04 -0.59
N GLN A 27 16.60 -5.37 -1.23
CA GLN A 27 17.90 -5.40 -0.57
C GLN A 27 18.32 -4.03 -0.04
N ASN A 28 17.93 -2.94 -0.72
CA ASN A 28 18.23 -1.57 -0.29
C ASN A 28 17.55 -1.18 1.05
N ARG A 29 16.67 -2.02 1.60
CA ARG A 29 16.07 -1.81 2.92
C ARG A 29 17.01 -2.15 4.08
N PHE A 30 18.05 -2.92 3.80
CA PHE A 30 18.98 -3.42 4.81
C PHE A 30 20.24 -2.57 4.79
N VAL A 31 20.60 -2.00 5.95
CA VAL A 31 21.88 -1.31 6.13
C VAL A 31 22.80 -2.30 6.82
N LEU A 32 23.65 -2.95 6.03
CA LEU A 32 24.59 -3.96 6.50
C LEU A 32 26.02 -3.42 6.44
N SER A 33 26.83 -3.72 7.46
CA SER A 33 28.28 -3.63 7.34
C SER A 33 28.82 -4.68 6.36
N LYS A 34 30.07 -4.52 5.90
CA LYS A 34 30.69 -5.47 4.96
C LYS A 34 30.68 -6.92 5.48
N ASN A 35 30.99 -7.11 6.76
CA ASN A 35 31.01 -8.43 7.38
C ASN A 35 29.59 -9.03 7.45
N GLU A 36 28.58 -8.20 7.73
CA GLU A 36 27.18 -8.64 7.75
C GLU A 36 26.69 -8.99 6.34
N GLU A 37 27.10 -8.24 5.32
CA GLU A 37 26.70 -8.52 3.94
C GLU A 37 27.24 -9.88 3.47
N GLU A 38 28.50 -10.22 3.77
CA GLU A 38 29.09 -11.52 3.44
C GLU A 38 28.31 -12.71 4.04
N VAL A 39 27.73 -12.52 5.21
CA VAL A 39 27.01 -13.58 5.94
C VAL A 39 25.53 -13.61 5.59
N PHE A 40 24.87 -12.46 5.56
CA PHE A 40 23.41 -12.36 5.56
C PHE A 40 22.79 -12.18 4.18
N LYS A 41 23.53 -11.66 3.19
CA LYS A 41 22.97 -11.33 1.86
C LYS A 41 22.27 -12.51 1.20
N LYS A 42 22.82 -13.72 1.32
CA LYS A 42 22.25 -14.96 0.76
C LYS A 42 20.88 -15.36 1.33
N TYR A 43 20.44 -14.74 2.44
CA TYR A 43 19.14 -14.98 3.06
C TYR A 43 18.13 -13.88 2.79
N ILE A 44 18.51 -12.82 2.08
CA ILE A 44 17.63 -11.68 1.79
C ILE A 44 16.96 -11.88 0.42
N PRO A 45 15.63 -11.70 0.40
CA PRO A 45 14.84 -11.51 -0.80
C PRO A 45 15.50 -10.75 -1.95
N ASP A 46 15.76 -11.34 -3.12
CA ASP A 46 16.12 -10.52 -4.30
C ASP A 46 14.89 -10.21 -5.16
N PHE A 47 13.98 -9.41 -4.61
CA PHE A 47 12.78 -8.96 -5.31
C PHE A 47 12.81 -7.45 -5.57
N GLU A 48 12.22 -7.04 -6.69
CA GLU A 48 11.86 -5.65 -6.95
C GLU A 48 10.55 -5.30 -6.22
N LEU A 49 10.49 -4.09 -5.68
CA LEU A 49 9.37 -3.49 -4.97
C LEU A 49 8.55 -2.63 -5.92
N GLU A 50 7.25 -2.91 -5.96
CA GLU A 50 6.26 -2.03 -6.58
C GLU A 50 5.95 -0.87 -5.62
N LEU A 51 6.54 0.30 -5.88
CA LEU A 51 6.41 1.49 -5.04
C LEU A 51 5.26 2.39 -5.50
N PHE A 52 4.34 2.65 -4.59
CA PHE A 52 3.23 3.59 -4.72
C PHE A 52 3.47 4.78 -3.79
N ASP A 53 4.01 5.87 -4.32
CA ASP A 53 4.11 7.15 -3.61
C ASP A 53 2.73 7.82 -3.59
N LEU A 54 2.02 7.69 -2.46
CA LEU A 54 0.65 8.16 -2.31
C LEU A 54 0.53 9.68 -2.51
N SER A 55 1.61 10.46 -2.36
CA SER A 55 1.56 11.89 -2.68
C SER A 55 1.38 12.19 -4.17
N LYS A 56 1.68 11.22 -5.05
CA LYS A 56 1.66 11.36 -6.52
C LYS A 56 0.66 10.44 -7.20
N VAL A 57 0.08 9.49 -6.48
CA VAL A 57 -0.86 8.52 -7.03
C VAL A 57 -2.25 9.13 -7.13
N ASP A 58 -2.84 9.06 -8.33
CA ASP A 58 -4.27 9.26 -8.52
C ASP A 58 -5.03 8.00 -8.11
N LEU A 59 -5.65 8.05 -6.92
CA LEU A 59 -6.40 6.93 -6.36
C LEU A 59 -7.65 6.58 -7.17
N ASN A 60 -8.17 7.48 -8.01
CA ASN A 60 -9.36 7.19 -8.83
C ASN A 60 -9.12 6.05 -9.84
N ARG A 61 -7.85 5.80 -10.19
CA ARG A 61 -7.44 4.71 -11.07
C ARG A 61 -7.54 3.32 -10.43
N LEU A 62 -7.67 3.25 -9.09
CA LEU A 62 -7.86 1.98 -8.40
C LEU A 62 -9.31 1.52 -8.58
N GLU A 63 -9.50 0.29 -9.04
CA GLU A 63 -10.84 -0.30 -9.17
C GLU A 63 -11.48 -0.61 -7.82
N SER A 64 -10.67 -1.01 -6.84
CA SER A 64 -11.14 -1.35 -5.49
C SER A 64 -11.50 -0.10 -4.71
N ILE A 65 -12.80 0.08 -4.48
CA ILE A 65 -13.34 1.17 -3.67
C ILE A 65 -12.78 1.14 -2.25
N SER A 66 -12.67 -0.04 -1.64
CA SER A 66 -12.12 -0.19 -0.28
C SER A 66 -10.67 0.28 -0.21
N LEU A 67 -9.85 -0.06 -1.21
CA LEU A 67 -8.46 0.41 -1.26
C LEU A 67 -8.38 1.92 -1.52
N ARG A 68 -9.25 2.47 -2.39
CA ARG A 68 -9.35 3.93 -2.58
C ARG A 68 -9.64 4.66 -1.29
N VAL A 69 -10.60 4.14 -0.52
CA VAL A 69 -10.98 4.68 0.79
C VAL A 69 -9.80 4.65 1.76
N ILE A 70 -9.18 3.49 1.96
CA ILE A 70 -8.08 3.33 2.93
C ILE A 70 -6.89 4.22 2.54
N LEU A 71 -6.45 4.16 1.28
CA LEU A 71 -5.30 4.93 0.82
C LEU A 71 -5.62 6.43 0.74
N GLY A 72 -6.87 6.81 0.47
CA GLY A 72 -7.31 8.20 0.48
C GLY A 72 -7.23 8.82 1.87
N VAL A 73 -7.65 8.10 2.91
CA VAL A 73 -7.47 8.53 4.29
C VAL A 73 -5.98 8.69 4.61
N VAL A 74 -5.15 7.71 4.23
CA VAL A 74 -3.69 7.79 4.46
C VAL A 74 -3.07 8.98 3.74
N GLN A 75 -3.44 9.24 2.47
CA GLN A 75 -2.92 10.34 1.66
C GLN A 75 -3.19 11.73 2.25
N LYS A 76 -4.21 11.84 3.12
CA LYS A 76 -4.72 13.10 3.67
C LYS A 76 -4.34 13.33 5.13
N ILE A 77 -3.64 12.39 5.76
CA ILE A 77 -3.34 12.43 7.21
C ILE A 77 -2.51 13.66 7.62
N TRP A 78 -1.76 14.27 6.69
CA TRP A 78 -0.98 15.48 6.95
C TRP A 78 -1.72 16.79 6.63
N GLU A 79 -2.95 16.75 6.11
CA GLU A 79 -3.68 17.95 5.67
C GLU A 79 -4.37 18.73 6.80
N GLY A 80 -3.93 18.60 8.05
CA GLY A 80 -4.54 19.28 9.19
C GLY A 80 -5.99 18.85 9.48
N ASP A 81 -6.44 19.07 10.71
CA ASP A 81 -7.67 18.43 11.23
C ASP A 81 -8.92 18.75 10.39
N THR A 82 -9.09 20.00 9.95
CA THR A 82 -10.30 20.39 9.19
C THR A 82 -10.33 19.83 7.77
N SER A 83 -9.20 19.82 7.04
CA SER A 83 -9.15 19.21 5.70
C SER A 83 -9.31 17.71 5.80
N PHE A 84 -8.64 17.08 6.76
CA PHE A 84 -8.72 15.64 6.98
C PHE A 84 -10.14 15.18 7.28
N LEU A 85 -10.87 15.89 8.16
CA LEU A 85 -12.26 15.58 8.49
C LEU A 85 -13.21 15.74 7.29
N ASN A 86 -12.99 16.74 6.42
CA ASN A 86 -13.77 16.89 5.20
C ASN A 86 -13.54 15.71 4.24
N HIS A 87 -12.29 15.29 4.04
CA HIS A 87 -11.96 14.13 3.21
C HIS A 87 -12.54 12.83 3.79
N LEU A 88 -12.52 12.69 5.12
CA LEU A 88 -13.15 11.56 5.78
C LEU A 88 -14.67 11.53 5.53
N GLY A 89 -15.31 12.70 5.50
CA GLY A 89 -16.71 12.85 5.10
C GLY A 89 -16.97 12.39 3.65
N GLU A 90 -16.16 12.83 2.70
CA GLU A 90 -16.25 12.40 1.29
C GLU A 90 -16.05 10.88 1.12
N VAL A 91 -15.09 10.32 1.86
CA VAL A 91 -14.85 8.87 1.93
C VAL A 91 -16.07 8.12 2.47
N PHE A 92 -16.71 8.62 3.52
CA PHE A 92 -17.94 8.03 4.04
C PHE A 92 -19.10 8.14 3.06
N GLU A 93 -19.22 9.23 2.29
CA GLU A 93 -20.23 9.35 1.23
C GLU A 93 -19.99 8.36 0.08
N LEU A 94 -18.74 8.11 -0.28
CA LEU A 94 -18.41 7.05 -1.23
C LEU A 94 -18.84 5.68 -0.70
N LEU A 95 -18.71 5.43 0.61
CA LEU A 95 -19.17 4.20 1.26
C LEU A 95 -20.71 4.12 1.36
N THR A 96 -21.41 5.24 1.61
CA THR A 96 -22.88 5.28 1.62
C THR A 96 -23.46 5.02 0.22
N GLY A 97 -22.79 5.46 -0.84
CA GLY A 97 -23.11 5.11 -2.23
C GLY A 97 -23.03 3.62 -2.55
N LEU A 98 -22.31 2.82 -1.73
CA LEU A 98 -22.23 1.35 -1.85
C LEU A 98 -23.38 0.61 -1.17
N LYS A 99 -24.37 1.32 -0.59
CA LYS A 99 -25.49 0.74 0.17
C LYS A 99 -26.44 -0.19 -0.60
N ASN A 100 -26.21 -0.50 -1.88
CA ASN A 100 -26.85 -1.66 -2.51
C ASN A 100 -26.36 -2.94 -1.81
N GLU A 101 -27.24 -3.55 -1.00
CA GLU A 101 -26.90 -4.57 0.00
C GLU A 101 -26.09 -5.75 -0.54
N SER A 102 -26.35 -6.15 -1.79
CA SER A 102 -25.71 -7.29 -2.45
C SER A 102 -24.20 -7.15 -2.60
N LYS A 103 -23.66 -5.93 -2.75
CA LYS A 103 -22.20 -5.70 -2.86
C LYS A 103 -21.49 -5.71 -1.51
N ARG A 104 -22.20 -5.39 -0.41
CA ARG A 104 -21.61 -5.33 0.93
C ARG A 104 -21.17 -6.71 1.43
N VAL A 105 -22.01 -7.72 1.20
CA VAL A 105 -21.74 -9.11 1.59
C VAL A 105 -20.53 -9.65 0.82
N GLU A 106 -20.46 -9.36 -0.48
CA GLU A 106 -19.39 -9.84 -1.35
C GLU A 106 -18.01 -9.24 -1.02
N ILE A 107 -17.96 -7.98 -0.57
CA ILE A 107 -16.73 -7.32 -0.13
C ILE A 107 -16.28 -7.84 1.25
N PHE A 108 -17.22 -8.02 2.19
CA PHE A 108 -16.89 -8.57 3.51
C PHE A 108 -16.38 -10.01 3.43
N GLN A 109 -16.92 -10.83 2.52
CA GLN A 109 -16.44 -12.20 2.25
C GLN A 109 -15.08 -12.24 1.53
N LYS A 110 -14.68 -11.16 0.86
CA LYS A 110 -13.34 -11.07 0.23
C LYS A 110 -12.26 -10.56 1.21
N LEU A 111 -12.66 -10.14 2.41
CA LEU A 111 -11.77 -9.68 3.47
C LEU A 111 -11.48 -10.76 4.54
N PHE A 112 -12.22 -11.88 4.55
CA PHE A 112 -12.06 -13.01 5.46
C PHE A 112 -12.15 -14.35 4.74
#